data_AF-A0A930R7L1-F1
#
_entry.id   AF-A0A930R7L1-F1
#
_cell.length_a   1.000
_cell.length_b   1.000
_cell.length_c   1.000
_cell.angle_alpha   90.00
_cell.angle_beta   90.00
_cell.angle_gamma   90.00
#
_symmetry.space_group_name_H-M   'P 1'
#
loop_
_entity.id
_entity.type
_entity.pdbx_description
1 polymer ?
#
loop_
_entity_poly.entity_id
_entity_poly.type
_entity_poly.pdbx_seq_one_letter_code
_entity_poly.pdbx_strand_id
1 'polypeptide(L)' 'EEQFFMFGKETTGLPEEFMRENEEKCLRLPMNDTHVRSLNLSNTAAIVVYEALRQQRFAGLELVHTYDHDKLK' A
#
# COMPACT_ATOMS: atom_id res chain seq x y z
N GLU A 1 -0.49 -9.01 15.91
CA GLU A 1 0.47 -7.91 16.13
C GLU A 1 0.05 -6.74 15.25
N GLU A 2 0.27 -5.51 15.70
CA GLU A 2 -0.03 -4.31 14.91
C GLU A 2 1.02 -4.15 13.79
N GLN A 3 0.57 -3.79 12.58
CA GLN A 3 1.44 -3.58 11.42
C GLN A 3 1.41 -2.11 11.03
N PHE A 4 2.60 -1.50 10.92
CA PHE A 4 2.75 -0.11 10.50
C PHE A 4 3.52 -0.03 9.18
N PHE A 5 2.95 0.65 8.20
CA PHE A 5 3.61 0.94 6.93
C PHE A 5 3.93 2.44 6.88
N MET A 6 5.23 2.75 6.81
CA MET A 6 5.71 4.14 6.76
C MET A 6 5.98 4.55 5.32
N PHE A 7 5.47 5.70 4.92
CA PHE A 7 5.68 6.26 3.60
C PHE A 7 6.35 7.63 3.70
N GLY A 8 7.30 7.87 2.80
CA GLY A 8 8.00 9.15 2.70
C GLY A 8 7.17 10.25 2.04
N LYS A 9 7.70 11.47 2.08
CA LYS A 9 7.12 12.59 1.31
C LYS A 9 7.21 12.30 -0.19
N GLU A 10 6.25 12.78 -0.97
CA GLU A 10 6.21 12.55 -2.42
C GLU A 10 7.47 13.01 -3.15
N THR A 11 8.08 14.10 -2.68
CA THR A 11 9.27 14.70 -3.30
C THR A 11 10.58 14.14 -2.78
N THR A 12 10.69 13.95 -1.47
CA THR A 12 11.98 13.64 -0.81
C THR A 12 12.06 12.24 -0.22
N GLY A 13 10.98 11.46 -0.23
CA GLY A 13 10.95 10.15 0.42
C GLY A 13 11.10 10.24 1.95
N LEU A 14 11.59 9.15 2.55
CA LEU A 14 11.99 9.10 3.96
C LEU A 14 13.44 9.59 4.12
N PRO A 15 13.84 10.08 5.30
CA PRO A 15 15.23 10.44 5.56
C PRO A 15 16.17 9.25 5.27
N GLU A 16 17.28 9.51 4.59
CA GLU A 16 18.21 8.47 4.16
C GLU A 16 18.83 7.70 5.33
N GLU A 17 19.23 8.40 6.39
CA GLU A 17 19.76 7.79 7.62
C GLU A 17 18.76 6.80 8.22
N PHE A 18 17.48 7.20 8.33
CA PHE A 18 16.41 6.33 8.82
C PHE A 18 16.22 5.07 7.94
N MET A 19 16.31 5.22 6.61
CA MET A 19 16.22 4.08 5.69
C MET A 19 17.41 3.14 5.82
N ARG A 20 18.63 3.66 6.00
CA ARG A 20 19.85 2.86 6.18
C ARG A 20 19.83 2.09 7.51
N GLU A 21 19.30 2.70 8.56
CA GLU A 21 19.14 2.06 9.88
C GLU A 21 18.07 0.95 9.90
N ASN A 22 17.15 0.94 8.92
CA ASN A 22 16.03 0.00 8.84
C ASN A 22 15.97 -0.69 7.47
N GLU A 23 17.12 -0.90 6.83
CA GLU A 23 17.22 -1.44 5.47
C GLU A 23 16.52 -2.80 5.35
N GLU A 24 16.60 -3.63 6.40
CA GLU A 24 15.98 -4.96 6.46
C GLU A 24 14.45 -4.94 6.47
N LYS A 25 13.84 -3.80 6.83
CA LYS A 25 12.38 -3.60 6.85
C LYS A 25 11.89 -2.85 5.62
N CYS A 26 12.80 -2.36 4.78
CA CYS A 26 12.43 -1.61 3.59
C CYS A 26 11.82 -2.54 2.53
N LEU A 27 10.67 -2.14 1.98
CA LEU A 27 9.98 -2.86 0.93
C LEU A 27 10.00 -2.04 -0.36
N ARG A 28 10.18 -2.72 -1.50
CA ARG A 28 10.09 -2.12 -2.83
C ARG A 28 8.94 -2.76 -3.59
N LEU A 29 8.02 -1.95 -4.11
CA LEU A 29 7.11 -2.39 -5.15
C LEU A 29 7.89 -2.50 -6.47
N PRO A 30 7.93 -3.68 -7.11
CA PRO A 30 8.61 -3.82 -8.40
C PRO A 30 8.03 -2.89 -9.45
N MET A 31 8.89 -2.24 -10.23
CA MET A 31 8.49 -1.28 -11.26
C MET A 31 9.50 -1.20 -12.39
N ASN A 32 9.07 -0.72 -13.56
CA ASN A 32 9.95 -0.45 -14.69
C ASN A 32 10.51 0.97 -14.59
N ASP A 33 11.78 1.08 -14.20
CA ASP A 33 12.43 2.37 -13.96
C ASP A 33 12.84 3.13 -15.25
N THR A 34 12.57 2.58 -16.44
CA THR A 34 12.96 3.20 -17.72
C THR A 34 12.30 4.56 -17.95
N HIS A 35 11.05 4.73 -17.52
CA HIS A 35 10.27 5.96 -17.75
C HIS A 35 9.73 6.62 -16.48
N VAL A 36 9.68 5.88 -15.37
CA VAL A 36 9.13 6.34 -14.09
C VAL A 36 10.05 5.93 -12.95
N ARG A 37 10.22 6.76 -11.93
CA ARG A 37 11.15 6.50 -10.81
C ARG A 37 10.46 6.18 -9.49
N SER A 38 9.15 6.42 -9.43
CA SER A 38 8.30 6.08 -8.31
C SER A 38 6.85 5.92 -8.80
N LEU A 39 6.07 5.14 -8.06
CA LEU A 39 4.62 5.19 -8.17
C LEU A 39 4.10 6.37 -7.36
N ASN A 40 2.89 6.81 -7.68
CA ASN A 40 2.19 7.79 -6.87
C ASN A 40 2.04 7.27 -5.41
N LEU A 41 2.13 8.18 -4.44
CA LEU A 41 2.11 7.85 -3.02
C LEU A 41 0.78 7.17 -2.60
N SER A 42 -0.37 7.69 -3.04
CA SER A 42 -1.67 7.10 -2.67
C SER A 42 -1.88 5.73 -3.32
N ASN A 43 -1.43 5.55 -4.57
CA ASN A 43 -1.45 4.24 -5.22
C ASN A 43 -0.59 3.22 -4.46
N THR A 44 0.61 3.62 -4.05
CA THR A 44 1.53 2.76 -3.27
C THR A 44 0.90 2.37 -1.93
N ALA A 45 0.32 3.34 -1.21
CA ALA A 45 -0.35 3.09 0.07
C ALA A 45 -1.55 2.14 -0.09
N ALA A 46 -2.38 2.34 -1.11
CA ALA A 46 -3.51 1.47 -1.40
C ALA A 46 -3.07 0.03 -1.69
N ILE A 47 -2.05 -0.17 -2.53
CA ILE A 47 -1.51 -1.50 -2.87
C ILE A 47 -1.02 -2.21 -1.60
N VAL A 48 -0.20 -1.55 -0.79
CA VAL A 48 0.38 -2.15 0.41
C VAL A 48 -0.70 -2.51 1.44
N VAL A 49 -1.66 -1.62 1.68
CA VAL A 49 -2.79 -1.87 2.59
C VAL A 49 -3.63 -3.06 2.11
N TYR A 50 -3.98 -3.10 0.82
CA TYR A 50 -4.77 -4.20 0.29
C TYR A 50 -4.00 -5.52 0.24
N GLU A 51 -2.68 -5.51 0.06
CA GLU A 51 -1.87 -6.72 0.18
C GLU A 51 -1.86 -7.25 1.62
N ALA A 52 -1.71 -6.37 2.62
CA ALA A 52 -1.81 -6.76 4.03
C ALA A 52 -3.20 -7.34 4.35
N LEU A 53 -4.27 -6.66 3.92
CA LEU A 53 -5.63 -7.16 4.08
C LEU A 53 -5.84 -8.50 3.37
N ARG A 54 -5.29 -8.68 2.16
CA ARG A 54 -5.37 -9.94 1.42
C ARG A 54 -4.72 -11.09 2.21
N GLN A 55 -3.54 -10.88 2.79
CA GLN A 55 -2.87 -11.87 3.65
C GLN A 55 -3.70 -12.19 4.91
N GLN A 56 -4.44 -11.20 5.43
CA GLN A 56 -5.37 -11.34 6.54
C GLN A 56 -6.77 -11.84 6.12
N ARG A 57 -6.95 -12.25 4.87
CA ARG A 57 -8.22 -12.70 4.29
C ARG A 57 -9.36 -11.67 4.41
N PHE A 58 -9.02 -10.39 4.31
CA PHE A 58 -9.94 -9.25 4.37
C PHE A 58 -10.85 -9.27 5.62
N ALA A 59 -10.29 -9.64 6.78
CA ALA A 59 -11.03 -9.75 8.02
C ALA A 59 -11.80 -8.46 8.35
N GLY A 60 -13.11 -8.60 8.62
CA GLY A 60 -14.00 -7.47 8.96
C GLY A 60 -14.47 -6.62 7.78
N LEU A 61 -14.14 -6.98 6.54
CA LEU A 61 -14.61 -6.31 5.34
C LEU A 61 -15.65 -7.16 4.60
N GLU A 62 -16.60 -6.48 3.96
CA GLU A 62 -17.56 -7.10 3.06
C GLU A 62 -16.91 -7.37 1.70
N LEU A 63 -16.91 -8.64 1.27
CA LEU A 63 -16.41 -9.03 -0.05
C LEU A 63 -17.46 -8.80 -1.15
N VAL A 64 -18.73 -8.77 -0.76
CA VAL A 64 -19.86 -8.48 -1.62
C VAL A 64 -20.84 -7.69 -0.78
N HIS A 65 -21.20 -6.50 -1.25
CA HIS A 65 -22.28 -5.71 -0.67
C HIS A 65 -23.55 -5.95 -1.48
N THR A 66 -24.68 -6.20 -0.82
CA THR A 66 -25.99 -6.30 -1.48
C THR A 66 -26.76 -5.02 -1.21
N TYR A 67 -27.03 -4.24 -2.25
CA TYR A 67 -27.84 -3.03 -2.13
C TYR A 67 -29.33 -3.38 -2.02
N ASP A 68 -30.04 -2.75 -1.08
CA ASP A 68 -31.49 -2.93 -0.91
C ASP A 68 -32.29 -2.50 -2.15
N HIS A 69 -31.74 -1.56 -2.92
CA HIS A 69 -32.32 -1.02 -4.15
C HIS A 69 -31.30 -1.11 -5.28
N ASP A 70 -30.99 -2.33 -5.69
CA ASP A 70 -30.14 -2.58 -6.85
C ASP A 70 -30.86 -2.12 -8.13
N LYS A 71 -30.44 -0.99 -8.69
CA LYS A 71 -30.99 -0.42 -9.95
C LYS A 71 -30.67 -1.29 -11.18
N LEU A 72 -29.85 -2.33 -11.03
CA LEU A 72 -29.46 -3.26 -12.09
C LEU A 72 -30.24 -4.59 -12.05
N LYS A 73 -31.16 -4.77 -11.09
CA LYS A 73 -32.18 -5.84 -11.10
C LYS A 73 -33.52 -5.35 -11.63
#